data_AF-A0AAE1EMX0-F1
#
_entry.id   AF-A0AAE1EMX0-F1
#
_cell.length_a   1.000
_cell.length_b   1.000
_cell.length_c   1.000
_cell.angle_alpha   90.00
_cell.angle_beta   90.00
_cell.angle_gamma   90.00
#
_symmetry.space_group_name_H-M   'P 1'
#
loop_
_entity.id
_entity.type
_entity.pdbx_description
1 polymer ?
#
loop_
_entity_poly.entity_id
_entity_poly.type
_entity_poly.pdbx_seq_one_letter_code
_entity_poly.pdbx_strand_id
1 'polypeptide(L)'
;MIPPHWVRQRQVLYVVQSHVPLLRLLLRVLLLFTGASLVTWILFRAAGQHLPTSLPWNPFMPEHRTQTEQQQNRARQNNKAVVVVVENKNINEKQEQQILNQDPNYPRVREWVNDHIYYNFYDGTSVFTNQAHVNGDVTRKPLRAETDMFTQVLDKAVAYLENIHPGRYKKQHCYSIRYRTVPTAGLEADVTCRNDKDELDRVSVLLPFTMPRILYHHHQHNNNNSIVLIIPLQGKLDRLKLFLANLWGLLESGEERKVAVELNVCIVYFDDASTTAARQLLHTASQRIPTLNTEFILLQGTEGKDAPFSRGRGLQVGAESTKLRGDVLFFCDVDVLFTSEFLTRCSVTPVKGYQVYLPILFSLYNPSFVYPLYKHKLPSPLDQLHVHDNHGYWRLWGHGMVCVYRSDFLALPGFDKDKKDWGGEDIGFLRQVVHKSSLKVIRLSFLSNDNHHHLLLHTYRSLDPGLFHLYHNKNCDGGKNRANCIKVRARSEASQMSLGLWYFRRTENVSVFGILAEGNELLDQHYDDDNNNNNIHDPSRTRDDSSEHATT
;
A
#
# COMPACT_ATOMS: atom_id res chain seq x y z
N MET A 1 38.55 -21.15 43.47
CA MET A 1 38.18 -22.54 43.83
C MET A 1 36.99 -22.49 44.78
N ILE A 2 35.84 -23.00 44.32
CA ILE A 2 34.63 -23.28 45.09
C ILE A 2 34.18 -24.66 44.59
N PRO A 3 33.82 -25.62 45.47
CA PRO A 3 33.71 -27.02 45.08
C PRO A 3 32.37 -27.35 44.40
N PRO A 4 32.33 -28.37 43.51
CA PRO A 4 31.16 -28.70 42.70
C PRO A 4 30.29 -29.74 43.40
N HIS A 5 29.26 -29.32 44.14
CA HIS A 5 28.18 -30.23 44.57
C HIS A 5 26.82 -29.56 44.87
N TRP A 6 26.63 -28.27 44.52
CA TRP A 6 25.37 -27.55 44.81
C TRP A 6 24.58 -27.05 43.60
N VAL A 7 24.86 -27.52 42.38
CA VAL A 7 24.16 -27.04 41.15
C VAL A 7 23.13 -28.04 40.59
N ARG A 8 22.99 -29.26 41.13
CA ARG A 8 22.08 -30.29 40.56
C ARG A 8 20.69 -30.45 41.21
N GLN A 9 20.31 -29.66 42.20
CA GLN A 9 18.98 -29.78 42.85
C GLN A 9 17.98 -28.64 42.58
N ARG A 10 18.34 -27.59 41.83
CA ARG A 10 17.39 -26.53 41.42
C ARG A 10 16.79 -26.68 40.01
N GLN A 11 17.23 -27.66 39.22
CA GLN A 11 16.69 -27.91 37.87
C GLN A 11 15.51 -28.89 37.80
N VAL A 12 15.16 -29.58 38.89
CA VAL A 12 14.06 -30.58 38.88
C VAL A 12 12.72 -30.02 39.37
N LEU A 13 12.71 -28.92 40.15
CA LEU A 13 11.45 -28.31 40.62
C LEU A 13 10.84 -27.24 39.70
N TYR A 14 11.58 -26.73 38.70
CA TYR A 14 11.04 -25.74 37.74
C TYR A 14 10.44 -26.35 36.47
N VAL A 15 10.55 -27.67 36.28
CA VAL A 15 10.02 -28.38 35.10
C VAL A 15 8.62 -28.97 35.35
N VAL A 16 8.15 -29.01 36.60
CA VAL A 16 6.84 -29.63 36.96
C VAL A 16 5.68 -28.60 37.03
N GLN A 17 5.96 -27.29 37.05
CA GLN A 17 4.91 -26.26 37.13
C GLN A 17 4.52 -25.61 35.79
N SER A 18 5.20 -25.92 34.69
CA SER A 18 5.00 -25.30 33.37
C SER A 18 4.20 -26.14 32.36
N HIS A 19 3.70 -27.33 32.74
CA HIS A 19 2.95 -28.23 31.83
C HIS A 19 1.53 -28.61 32.29
N VAL A 20 1.06 -28.08 33.42
CA VAL A 20 -0.33 -28.29 33.90
C VAL A 20 -1.43 -27.66 33.01
N PRO A 21 -1.26 -26.47 32.38
CA PRO A 21 -2.29 -25.93 31.49
C PRO A 21 -2.37 -26.66 30.13
N LEU A 22 -1.26 -27.21 29.63
CA LEU A 22 -1.23 -27.96 28.37
C LEU A 22 -1.94 -29.33 28.48
N LEU A 23 -1.76 -30.01 29.63
CA LEU A 23 -2.42 -31.28 29.92
C LEU A 23 -3.94 -31.13 30.12
N ARG A 24 -4.40 -30.00 30.69
CA ARG A 24 -5.83 -29.67 30.82
C ARG A 24 -6.48 -29.30 29.49
N LEU A 25 -5.74 -28.68 28.58
CA LEU A 25 -6.21 -28.38 27.21
C LEU A 25 -6.31 -29.67 26.38
N LEU A 26 -5.31 -30.55 26.46
CA LEU A 26 -5.32 -31.86 25.80
C LEU A 26 -6.44 -32.76 26.32
N LEU A 27 -6.73 -32.79 27.64
CA LEU A 27 -7.87 -33.55 28.17
C LEU A 27 -9.23 -32.99 27.73
N ARG A 28 -9.36 -31.67 27.58
CA ARG A 28 -10.59 -31.04 27.07
C ARG A 28 -10.79 -31.29 25.58
N VAL A 29 -9.73 -31.32 24.79
CA VAL A 29 -9.79 -31.67 23.36
C VAL A 29 -10.08 -33.17 23.17
N LEU A 30 -9.51 -34.06 23.99
CA LEU A 30 -9.81 -35.50 23.96
C LEU A 30 -11.26 -35.82 24.36
N LEU A 31 -11.84 -35.09 25.31
CA LEU A 31 -13.25 -35.24 25.70
C LEU A 31 -14.23 -34.68 24.65
N LEU A 32 -13.81 -33.72 23.83
CA LEU A 32 -14.62 -33.16 22.73
C LEU A 32 -14.59 -34.03 21.46
N PHE A 33 -13.52 -34.80 21.22
CA PHE A 33 -13.38 -35.66 20.03
C PHE A 33 -13.87 -37.10 20.19
N THR A 34 -14.17 -37.55 21.42
CA THR A 34 -14.62 -38.94 21.67
C THR A 34 -16.10 -39.06 22.08
N GLY A 35 -16.82 -37.94 22.23
CA GLY A 35 -18.14 -37.88 22.84
C GLY A 35 -19.38 -38.16 21.97
N ALA A 36 -19.25 -38.46 20.67
CA ALA A 36 -20.44 -38.66 19.82
C ALA A 36 -20.43 -39.90 18.89
N SER A 37 -19.32 -40.64 18.82
CA SER A 37 -19.16 -41.72 17.83
C SER A 37 -19.01 -43.12 18.43
N LEU A 38 -18.83 -43.27 19.75
CA LEU A 38 -18.70 -44.58 20.40
C LEU A 38 -20.02 -45.11 20.99
N VAL A 39 -20.94 -44.22 21.37
CA VAL A 39 -22.25 -44.60 21.95
C VAL A 39 -23.24 -45.06 20.86
N THR A 40 -23.15 -44.48 19.66
CA THR A 40 -23.98 -44.86 18.50
C THR A 40 -23.55 -46.20 17.88
N TRP A 41 -22.27 -46.58 18.03
CA TRP A 41 -21.74 -47.85 17.51
C TRP A 41 -22.04 -49.04 18.43
N ILE A 42 -22.12 -48.81 19.74
CA ILE A 42 -22.49 -49.84 20.74
C ILE A 42 -24.00 -50.11 20.71
N LEU A 43 -24.84 -49.11 20.39
CA LEU A 43 -26.29 -49.28 20.27
C LEU A 43 -26.74 -49.94 18.95
N PHE A 44 -25.93 -49.89 17.88
CA PHE A 44 -26.26 -50.50 16.58
C PHE A 44 -25.91 -52.00 16.44
N ARG A 45 -25.19 -52.58 17.41
CA ARG A 45 -24.86 -54.03 17.43
C ARG A 45 -25.79 -54.91 18.27
N ALA A 46 -26.77 -54.31 18.95
CA ALA A 46 -27.68 -55.00 19.87
C ALA A 46 -29.07 -55.29 19.29
N ALA A 47 -29.37 -54.92 18.04
CA ALA A 47 -30.64 -55.23 17.39
C ALA A 47 -30.38 -55.88 16.02
N GLY A 48 -30.11 -57.20 16.03
CA GLY A 48 -30.21 -58.01 14.83
C GLY A 48 -31.69 -58.28 14.53
N GLN A 49 -32.10 -58.13 13.26
CA GLN A 49 -32.94 -59.07 12.50
C GLN A 49 -33.35 -58.49 11.13
N HIS A 50 -33.08 -59.30 10.09
CA HIS A 50 -33.77 -59.50 8.80
C HIS A 50 -34.35 -58.32 7.99
N LEU A 51 -33.84 -58.19 6.75
CA LEU A 51 -34.53 -57.65 5.57
C LEU A 51 -35.72 -58.56 5.16
N PRO A 52 -36.78 -58.00 4.53
CA PRO A 52 -36.90 -58.23 3.08
C PRO A 52 -37.47 -57.05 2.24
N THR A 53 -37.01 -57.06 1.00
CA THR A 53 -37.54 -56.63 -0.32
C THR A 53 -38.91 -55.95 -0.49
N SER A 54 -38.93 -55.03 -1.48
CA SER A 54 -39.99 -54.64 -2.45
C SER A 54 -40.63 -53.24 -2.34
N LEU A 55 -40.62 -52.52 -3.48
CA LEU A 55 -41.43 -51.33 -3.86
C LEU A 55 -42.86 -51.79 -4.23
N PRO A 56 -43.95 -50.98 -4.09
CA PRO A 56 -44.23 -49.88 -5.05
C PRO A 56 -45.09 -48.67 -4.58
N TRP A 57 -45.01 -47.56 -5.35
CA TRP A 57 -45.98 -46.51 -5.74
C TRP A 57 -47.25 -46.16 -4.89
N ASN A 58 -47.33 -44.86 -4.48
CA ASN A 58 -48.42 -43.82 -4.45
C ASN A 58 -49.93 -44.19 -4.28
N PRO A 59 -50.90 -43.27 -3.92
CA PRO A 59 -50.89 -41.85 -3.51
C PRO A 59 -51.88 -41.49 -2.32
N PHE A 60 -52.07 -40.19 -2.03
CA PHE A 60 -53.13 -39.52 -1.23
C PHE A 60 -53.01 -39.36 0.32
N MET A 61 -53.14 -38.09 0.72
CA MET A 61 -53.36 -37.45 2.06
C MET A 61 -54.62 -37.99 2.81
N PRO A 62 -54.89 -37.71 4.13
CA PRO A 62 -54.58 -36.46 4.86
C PRO A 62 -54.14 -36.57 6.35
N GLU A 63 -53.77 -35.40 6.86
CA GLU A 63 -53.46 -34.94 8.23
C GLU A 63 -53.83 -35.81 9.44
N HIS A 64 -52.85 -35.97 10.35
CA HIS A 64 -53.01 -35.64 11.78
C HIS A 64 -51.65 -35.31 12.41
N ARG A 65 -51.46 -34.04 12.76
CA ARG A 65 -50.23 -33.46 13.31
C ARG A 65 -50.20 -33.69 14.83
N THR A 66 -49.42 -34.66 15.32
CA THR A 66 -49.24 -34.93 16.76
C THR A 66 -48.06 -34.16 17.33
N GLN A 67 -48.37 -33.19 18.21
CA GLN A 67 -47.70 -32.79 19.46
C GLN A 67 -46.15 -32.83 19.58
N THR A 68 -45.39 -32.64 18.51
CA THR A 68 -43.91 -32.55 18.59
C THR A 68 -43.36 -31.17 18.19
N GLU A 69 -44.20 -30.27 17.68
CA GLU A 69 -43.81 -28.90 17.28
C GLU A 69 -43.88 -27.86 18.42
N GLN A 70 -44.54 -28.15 19.55
CA GLN A 70 -44.67 -27.18 20.65
C GLN A 70 -43.50 -27.18 21.65
N GLN A 71 -42.69 -28.23 21.72
CA GLN A 71 -41.49 -28.26 22.59
C GLN A 71 -40.21 -27.79 21.89
N GLN A 72 -40.12 -27.88 20.55
CA GLN A 72 -38.99 -27.32 19.79
C GLN A 72 -39.09 -25.78 19.61
N ASN A 73 -40.28 -25.20 19.76
CA ASN A 73 -40.49 -23.75 19.65
C ASN A 73 -40.17 -22.96 20.94
N ARG A 74 -40.10 -23.60 22.12
CA ARG A 74 -39.72 -22.91 23.37
C ARG A 74 -38.20 -22.78 23.57
N ALA A 75 -37.40 -23.69 23.02
CA ALA A 75 -35.93 -23.59 23.11
C ALA A 75 -35.31 -22.62 22.07
N ARG A 76 -36.05 -22.24 21.02
CA ARG A 76 -35.63 -21.24 20.02
C ARG A 76 -35.97 -19.78 20.38
N GLN A 77 -36.73 -19.54 21.45
CA GLN A 77 -37.12 -18.17 21.85
C GLN A 77 -36.22 -17.52 22.91
N ASN A 78 -35.35 -18.26 23.60
CA ASN A 78 -34.53 -17.72 24.70
C ASN A 78 -33.04 -17.48 24.39
N ASN A 79 -32.62 -17.54 23.12
CA ASN A 79 -31.26 -17.17 22.71
C ASN A 79 -31.25 -16.11 21.59
N LYS A 80 -32.21 -15.18 21.63
CA LYS A 80 -32.01 -13.89 20.98
C LYS A 80 -31.15 -13.06 21.92
N ALA A 81 -29.88 -12.89 21.58
CA ALA A 81 -29.14 -11.72 22.04
C ALA A 81 -29.96 -10.49 21.61
N VAL A 82 -30.72 -9.93 22.55
CA VAL A 82 -31.37 -8.65 22.37
C VAL A 82 -30.25 -7.62 22.38
N VAL A 83 -29.69 -7.34 21.21
CA VAL A 83 -29.02 -6.07 21.00
C VAL A 83 -30.14 -5.05 21.03
N VAL A 84 -30.29 -4.40 22.19
CA VAL A 84 -31.12 -3.21 22.32
C VAL A 84 -30.49 -2.18 21.38
N VAL A 85 -31.06 -2.03 20.18
CA VAL A 85 -30.80 -0.86 19.35
C VAL A 85 -31.49 0.28 20.06
N VAL A 86 -30.74 0.96 20.92
CA VAL A 86 -31.13 2.29 21.36
C VAL A 86 -30.91 3.19 20.15
N GLU A 87 -31.97 3.43 19.36
CA GLU A 87 -31.99 4.57 18.44
C GLU A 87 -32.01 5.85 19.28
N ASN A 88 -30.86 6.21 19.85
CA ASN A 88 -30.68 7.51 20.44
C ASN A 88 -30.38 8.48 19.28
N LYS A 89 -31.42 9.18 18.82
CA LYS A 89 -31.34 10.25 17.81
C LYS A 89 -30.48 11.47 18.23
N ASN A 90 -29.71 11.37 19.32
CA ASN A 90 -28.95 12.46 19.94
C ASN A 90 -27.47 12.11 20.22
N ILE A 91 -26.92 11.03 19.65
CA ILE A 91 -25.49 10.73 19.79
C ILE A 91 -24.74 11.53 18.73
N ASN A 92 -23.84 12.43 19.16
CA ASN A 92 -22.97 13.14 18.23
C ASN A 92 -21.80 12.25 17.78
N GLU A 93 -21.15 12.59 16.67
CA GLU A 93 -20.04 11.80 16.10
C GLU A 93 -18.90 11.51 17.11
N LYS A 94 -18.66 12.42 18.07
CA LYS A 94 -17.63 12.23 19.10
C LYS A 94 -18.02 11.15 20.12
N GLN A 95 -19.29 11.06 20.48
CA GLN A 95 -19.81 10.04 21.38
C GLN A 95 -19.89 8.67 20.70
N GLU A 96 -20.30 8.63 19.43
CA GLU A 96 -20.28 7.40 18.62
C GLU A 96 -18.85 6.86 18.49
N GLN A 97 -17.87 7.75 18.26
CA GLN A 97 -16.44 7.39 18.24
C GLN A 97 -15.94 6.88 19.59
N GLN A 98 -16.39 7.43 20.72
CA GLN A 98 -16.00 6.93 22.04
C GLN A 98 -16.54 5.53 22.30
N ILE A 99 -17.76 5.24 21.87
CA ILE A 99 -18.41 3.93 22.03
C ILE A 99 -17.69 2.88 21.15
N LEU A 100 -17.41 3.20 19.88
CA LEU A 100 -16.72 2.28 18.97
C LEU A 100 -15.27 2.00 19.38
N ASN A 101 -14.55 2.99 19.94
CA ASN A 101 -13.19 2.78 20.45
C ASN A 101 -13.13 1.96 21.75
N GLN A 102 -14.27 1.78 22.44
CA GLN A 102 -14.37 0.98 23.66
C GLN A 102 -14.81 -0.47 23.39
N ASP A 103 -15.29 -0.79 22.19
CA ASP A 103 -15.63 -2.16 21.82
C ASP A 103 -14.36 -2.98 21.55
N PRO A 104 -14.07 -4.02 22.36
CA PRO A 104 -12.88 -4.86 22.17
C PRO A 104 -12.91 -5.70 20.87
N ASN A 105 -14.07 -5.84 20.22
CA ASN A 105 -14.21 -6.48 18.91
C ASN A 105 -14.13 -5.48 17.75
N TYR A 106 -14.13 -4.17 18.01
CA TYR A 106 -13.92 -3.17 16.97
C TYR A 106 -12.43 -3.17 16.61
N PRO A 107 -12.04 -3.54 15.38
CA PRO A 107 -10.65 -3.49 14.99
C PRO A 107 -10.19 -2.05 15.15
N ARG A 108 -9.18 -1.80 16.00
CA ARG A 108 -8.51 -0.50 16.01
C ARG A 108 -8.09 -0.25 14.57
N VAL A 109 -8.75 0.68 13.88
CA VAL A 109 -8.62 0.87 12.42
C VAL A 109 -7.15 0.97 11.99
N ARG A 110 -6.30 1.52 12.86
CA ARG A 110 -4.87 1.62 12.65
C ARG A 110 -4.12 0.29 12.72
N GLU A 111 -4.52 -0.64 13.57
CA GLU A 111 -3.92 -1.98 13.67
C GLU A 111 -4.47 -2.88 12.54
N TRP A 112 -5.75 -2.78 12.21
CA TRP A 112 -6.38 -3.57 11.14
C TRP A 112 -5.93 -3.19 9.72
N VAL A 113 -5.80 -1.89 9.43
CA VAL A 113 -5.33 -1.42 8.10
C VAL A 113 -3.85 -1.70 7.88
N ASN A 114 -3.02 -1.62 8.94
CA ASN A 114 -1.57 -1.72 8.78
C ASN A 114 -1.07 -3.17 8.69
N ASP A 115 -1.75 -4.14 9.32
CA ASP A 115 -1.16 -5.47 9.49
C ASP A 115 -1.65 -6.53 8.47
N HIS A 116 -2.77 -6.36 7.76
CA HIS A 116 -3.37 -7.51 7.04
C HIS A 116 -4.03 -7.26 5.66
N ILE A 117 -4.10 -6.05 5.10
CA ILE A 117 -4.98 -5.79 3.93
C ILE A 117 -4.38 -4.79 2.91
N TYR A 118 -3.11 -4.97 2.54
CA TYR A 118 -2.57 -4.30 1.35
C TYR A 118 -2.08 -5.34 0.33
N TYR A 119 -2.09 -4.92 -0.93
CA TYR A 119 -1.57 -5.70 -2.04
C TYR A 119 -0.05 -5.51 -2.13
N ASN A 120 0.67 -6.63 -2.18
CA ASN A 120 2.01 -6.68 -2.76
C ASN A 120 1.91 -6.49 -4.27
N PHE A 121 3.05 -6.26 -4.92
CA PHE A 121 3.09 -6.01 -6.35
C PHE A 121 4.07 -6.93 -7.06
N TYR A 122 3.70 -7.39 -8.25
CA TYR A 122 4.54 -8.14 -9.16
C TYR A 122 4.40 -7.52 -10.56
N ASP A 123 5.51 -7.10 -11.14
CA ASP A 123 5.54 -6.41 -12.44
C ASP A 123 5.82 -7.33 -13.64
N GLY A 124 5.86 -8.65 -13.41
CA GLY A 124 6.25 -9.64 -14.40
C GLY A 124 7.70 -10.11 -14.27
N THR A 125 8.53 -9.40 -13.50
CA THR A 125 9.95 -9.72 -13.30
C THR A 125 10.35 -9.73 -11.84
N SER A 126 9.79 -8.81 -11.05
CA SER A 126 10.18 -8.52 -9.68
C SER A 126 8.96 -8.50 -8.77
N VAL A 127 9.11 -9.11 -7.61
CA VAL A 127 8.14 -9.07 -6.52
C VAL A 127 8.54 -7.97 -5.57
N PHE A 128 7.67 -6.98 -5.45
CA PHE A 128 7.74 -5.94 -4.45
C PHE A 128 6.92 -6.36 -3.25
N THR A 129 7.58 -6.42 -2.11
CA THR A 129 6.96 -6.83 -0.86
C THR A 129 7.48 -6.00 0.29
N ASN A 130 6.77 -6.07 1.40
CA ASN A 130 7.11 -5.42 2.65
C ASN A 130 7.34 -6.46 3.76
N GLN A 131 7.72 -7.69 3.40
CA GLN A 131 8.13 -8.71 4.37
C GLN A 131 9.52 -8.41 4.95
N ALA A 132 9.62 -7.29 5.68
CA ALA A 132 10.77 -6.86 6.46
C ALA A 132 11.18 -7.87 7.55
N HIS A 133 10.41 -8.95 7.75
CA HIS A 133 10.62 -9.96 8.78
C HIS A 133 11.34 -11.22 8.30
N VAL A 134 11.47 -11.44 6.98
CA VAL A 134 12.12 -12.66 6.47
C VAL A 134 13.53 -12.37 5.98
N ASN A 135 13.74 -11.30 5.17
CA ASN A 135 15.07 -10.93 4.65
C ASN A 135 15.36 -9.42 4.58
N GLY A 136 14.35 -8.54 4.71
CA GLY A 136 14.55 -7.08 4.61
C GLY A 136 14.40 -6.50 3.20
N ASP A 137 14.20 -7.35 2.20
CA ASP A 137 14.10 -6.93 0.79
C ASP A 137 12.79 -6.20 0.48
N VAL A 138 12.90 -5.04 -0.17
CA VAL A 138 11.78 -4.26 -0.71
C VAL A 138 11.39 -4.72 -2.12
N THR A 139 12.32 -5.38 -2.81
CA THR A 139 12.15 -5.98 -4.14
C THR A 139 13.02 -7.23 -4.28
N ARG A 140 12.52 -8.27 -4.96
CA ARG A 140 13.27 -9.50 -5.24
C ARG A 140 12.74 -10.23 -6.46
N LYS A 141 13.50 -11.18 -6.99
CA LYS A 141 12.95 -12.12 -7.98
C LYS A 141 11.83 -12.98 -7.35
N PRO A 142 10.80 -13.36 -8.12
CA PRO A 142 9.77 -14.28 -7.63
C PRO A 142 10.40 -15.63 -7.27
N LEU A 143 9.90 -16.24 -6.20
CA LEU A 143 10.21 -17.63 -5.89
C LEU A 143 9.51 -18.53 -6.92
N ARG A 144 10.04 -19.72 -7.16
CA ARG A 144 9.46 -20.68 -8.11
C ARG A 144 7.95 -20.92 -7.88
N ALA A 145 7.54 -21.10 -6.63
CA ALA A 145 6.14 -21.28 -6.27
C ALA A 145 5.27 -20.03 -6.58
N GLU A 146 5.82 -18.82 -6.44
CA GLU A 146 5.14 -17.58 -6.81
C GLU A 146 5.03 -17.45 -8.33
N THR A 147 6.07 -17.83 -9.09
CA THR A 147 6.02 -17.85 -10.56
C THR A 147 4.91 -18.76 -11.07
N ASP A 148 4.78 -19.96 -10.50
CA ASP A 148 3.71 -20.92 -10.85
C ASP A 148 2.32 -20.36 -10.48
N MET A 149 2.22 -19.69 -9.33
CA MET A 149 1.01 -19.04 -8.85
C MET A 149 0.58 -17.87 -9.76
N PHE A 150 1.50 -16.95 -10.08
CA PHE A 150 1.24 -15.83 -10.97
C PHE A 150 0.88 -16.29 -12.37
N THR A 151 1.51 -17.36 -12.86
CA THR A 151 1.18 -17.98 -14.14
C THR A 151 -0.27 -18.45 -14.17
N GLN A 152 -0.74 -19.17 -13.15
CA GLN A 152 -2.14 -19.61 -13.06
C GLN A 152 -3.12 -18.45 -13.01
N VAL A 153 -2.78 -17.40 -12.26
CA VAL A 153 -3.58 -16.16 -12.17
C VAL A 153 -3.67 -15.47 -13.53
N LEU A 154 -2.55 -15.31 -14.23
CA LEU A 154 -2.48 -14.71 -15.57
C LEU A 154 -3.27 -15.53 -16.58
N ASP A 155 -3.07 -16.84 -16.63
CA ASP A 155 -3.76 -17.72 -17.58
C ASP A 155 -5.27 -17.66 -17.36
N LYS A 156 -5.73 -17.59 -16.11
CA LYS A 156 -7.16 -17.43 -15.79
C LYS A 156 -7.70 -16.08 -16.24
N ALA A 157 -6.97 -14.99 -15.98
CA ALA A 157 -7.40 -13.64 -16.35
C ALA A 157 -7.46 -13.47 -17.87
N VAL A 158 -6.43 -13.92 -18.59
CA VAL A 158 -6.37 -13.87 -20.06
C VAL A 158 -7.46 -14.72 -20.68
N ALA A 159 -7.68 -15.95 -20.21
CA ALA A 159 -8.75 -16.80 -20.72
C ALA A 159 -10.14 -16.18 -20.52
N TYR A 160 -10.34 -15.48 -19.39
CA TYR A 160 -11.57 -14.72 -19.15
C TYR A 160 -11.71 -13.55 -20.12
N LEU A 161 -10.67 -12.73 -20.29
CA LEU A 161 -10.66 -11.58 -21.20
C LEU A 161 -10.85 -12.00 -22.67
N GLU A 162 -10.19 -13.07 -23.12
CA GLU A 162 -10.36 -13.60 -24.48
C GLU A 162 -11.77 -14.14 -24.72
N ASN A 163 -12.43 -14.68 -23.69
CA ASN A 163 -13.81 -15.14 -23.84
C ASN A 163 -14.80 -13.97 -24.04
N ILE A 164 -14.57 -12.83 -23.39
CA ILE A 164 -15.44 -11.64 -23.51
C ILE A 164 -15.02 -10.70 -24.65
N HIS A 165 -13.74 -10.70 -25.00
CA HIS A 165 -13.11 -9.86 -26.01
C HIS A 165 -12.20 -10.70 -26.93
N PRO A 166 -12.77 -11.57 -27.79
CA PRO A 166 -11.98 -12.51 -28.60
C PRO A 166 -10.91 -11.83 -29.45
N GLY A 167 -9.66 -12.32 -29.33
CA GLY A 167 -8.52 -11.86 -30.11
C GLY A 167 -7.95 -10.51 -29.68
N ARG A 168 -8.38 -9.94 -28.54
CA ARG A 168 -7.88 -8.64 -28.05
C ARG A 168 -6.75 -8.77 -27.04
N TYR A 169 -6.67 -9.85 -26.29
CA TYR A 169 -5.78 -10.03 -25.16
C TYR A 169 -4.92 -11.29 -25.30
N LYS A 170 -3.61 -11.10 -25.11
CA LYS A 170 -2.61 -12.17 -25.03
C LYS A 170 -1.94 -12.13 -23.67
N LYS A 171 -1.26 -13.21 -23.30
CA LYS A 171 -0.55 -13.29 -22.01
C LYS A 171 0.44 -12.14 -21.80
N GLN A 172 1.16 -11.74 -22.84
CA GLN A 172 2.12 -10.62 -22.82
C GLN A 172 1.47 -9.25 -22.54
N HIS A 173 0.16 -9.11 -22.77
CA HIS A 173 -0.60 -7.89 -22.47
C HIS A 173 -0.85 -7.73 -20.97
N CYS A 174 -0.74 -8.79 -20.18
CA CYS A 174 -1.00 -8.79 -18.75
C CYS A 174 0.32 -8.89 -17.98
N TYR A 175 0.75 -7.78 -17.37
CA TYR A 175 2.08 -7.64 -16.78
C TYR A 175 2.06 -7.23 -15.30
N SER A 176 1.01 -6.56 -14.84
CA SER A 176 0.95 -5.99 -13.49
C SER A 176 -0.02 -6.79 -12.62
N ILE A 177 0.50 -7.56 -11.67
CA ILE A 177 -0.28 -8.33 -10.69
C ILE A 177 -0.13 -7.70 -9.31
N ARG A 178 -1.25 -7.30 -8.74
CA ARG A 178 -1.32 -6.92 -7.33
C ARG A 178 -1.94 -8.06 -6.56
N TYR A 179 -1.33 -8.50 -5.46
CA TYR A 179 -1.82 -9.68 -4.75
C TYR A 179 -1.75 -9.55 -3.24
N ARG A 180 -2.69 -10.19 -2.55
CA ARG A 180 -2.71 -10.31 -1.10
C ARG A 180 -3.18 -11.70 -0.69
N THR A 181 -2.72 -12.15 0.47
CA THR A 181 -3.27 -13.35 1.09
C THR A 181 -4.48 -12.94 1.92
N VAL A 182 -5.64 -13.48 1.58
CA VAL A 182 -6.87 -13.31 2.34
C VAL A 182 -7.00 -14.51 3.29
N PRO A 183 -6.97 -14.30 4.62
CA PRO A 183 -7.14 -15.38 5.58
C PRO A 183 -8.39 -16.20 5.25
N THR A 184 -8.28 -17.53 5.28
CA THR A 184 -9.36 -18.50 4.99
C THR A 184 -9.86 -18.58 3.55
N ALA A 185 -9.56 -17.61 2.68
CA ALA A 185 -10.01 -17.62 1.28
C ALA A 185 -8.91 -18.00 0.28
N GLY A 186 -7.64 -17.74 0.61
CA GLY A 186 -6.49 -18.00 -0.26
C GLY A 186 -5.86 -16.71 -0.78
N LEU A 187 -5.39 -16.72 -2.02
CA LEU A 187 -4.75 -15.56 -2.64
C LEU A 187 -5.77 -14.78 -3.47
N GLU A 188 -5.91 -13.50 -3.20
CA GLU A 188 -6.61 -12.57 -4.09
C GLU A 188 -5.56 -11.83 -4.92
N ALA A 189 -5.73 -11.85 -6.24
CA ALA A 189 -4.87 -11.18 -7.18
C ALA A 189 -5.69 -10.29 -8.11
N ASP A 190 -5.14 -9.15 -8.49
CA ASP A 190 -5.75 -8.20 -9.40
C ASP A 190 -4.78 -7.94 -10.55
N VAL A 191 -5.15 -8.43 -11.72
CA VAL A 191 -4.33 -8.46 -12.92
C VAL A 191 -4.72 -7.28 -13.79
N THR A 192 -3.73 -6.45 -14.14
CA THR A 192 -3.90 -5.38 -15.12
C THR A 192 -3.36 -5.83 -16.47
N CYS A 193 -4.20 -5.73 -17.49
CA CYS A 193 -3.90 -6.07 -18.87
C CYS A 193 -4.05 -4.83 -19.75
N ARG A 194 -3.13 -4.64 -20.69
CA ARG A 194 -3.13 -3.55 -21.68
C ARG A 194 -2.96 -4.14 -23.06
N ASN A 195 -3.97 -4.01 -23.91
CA ASN A 195 -3.89 -4.55 -25.26
C ASN A 195 -3.13 -3.63 -26.22
N ASP A 196 -2.97 -4.07 -27.47
CA ASP A 196 -2.26 -3.34 -28.53
C ASP A 196 -2.93 -2.00 -28.92
N LYS A 197 -4.18 -1.77 -28.48
CA LYS A 197 -4.92 -0.52 -28.67
C LYS A 197 -4.86 0.39 -27.44
N ASP A 198 -4.01 0.06 -26.46
CA ASP A 198 -3.87 0.75 -25.17
C ASP A 198 -5.17 0.73 -24.34
N GLU A 199 -6.11 -0.18 -24.64
CA GLU A 199 -7.26 -0.43 -23.77
C GLU A 199 -6.79 -1.17 -22.52
N LEU A 200 -7.28 -0.73 -21.36
CA LEU A 200 -6.90 -1.26 -20.06
C LEU A 200 -8.04 -2.04 -19.42
N ASP A 201 -7.76 -3.29 -19.08
CA ASP A 201 -8.68 -4.15 -18.35
C ASP A 201 -8.05 -4.61 -17.04
N ARG A 202 -8.86 -4.61 -15.98
CA ARG A 202 -8.47 -5.15 -14.68
C ARG A 202 -9.36 -6.32 -14.29
N VAL A 203 -8.73 -7.45 -13.97
CA VAL A 203 -9.43 -8.68 -13.60
C VAL A 203 -8.95 -9.13 -12.23
N SER A 204 -9.89 -9.18 -11.29
CA SER A 204 -9.64 -9.69 -9.94
C SER A 204 -9.93 -11.20 -9.92
N VAL A 205 -8.93 -11.98 -9.52
CA VAL A 205 -8.90 -13.43 -9.48
C VAL A 205 -8.68 -13.90 -8.05
N LEU A 206 -9.53 -14.78 -7.55
CA LEU A 206 -9.30 -15.53 -6.33
C LEU A 206 -8.68 -16.88 -6.68
N LEU A 207 -7.52 -17.16 -6.13
CA LEU A 207 -6.88 -18.46 -6.15
C LEU A 207 -7.07 -19.12 -4.77
N PRO A 208 -8.16 -19.89 -4.58
CA PRO A 208 -8.33 -20.71 -3.38
C PRO A 208 -7.37 -21.91 -3.45
N PHE A 209 -7.36 -22.75 -2.42
CA PHE A 209 -6.62 -24.03 -2.41
C PHE A 209 -7.11 -25.07 -3.45
N THR A 210 -7.95 -24.66 -4.40
CA THR A 210 -8.51 -25.50 -5.46
C THR A 210 -8.31 -24.83 -6.82
N MET A 211 -9.36 -24.30 -7.43
CA MET A 211 -9.33 -23.74 -8.78
C MET A 211 -9.50 -22.21 -8.78
N PRO A 212 -8.71 -21.46 -9.58
CA PRO A 212 -8.86 -20.01 -9.69
C PRO A 212 -10.25 -19.59 -10.22
N ARG A 213 -10.80 -18.54 -9.61
CA ARG A 213 -12.13 -17.98 -9.92
C ARG A 213 -12.01 -16.49 -10.20
N ILE A 214 -12.79 -16.00 -11.15
CA ILE A 214 -12.93 -14.56 -11.38
C ILE A 214 -13.86 -13.99 -10.30
N LEU A 215 -13.41 -12.95 -9.61
CA LEU A 215 -14.23 -12.20 -8.66
C LEU A 215 -14.92 -11.02 -9.35
N TYR A 216 -14.12 -10.20 -10.03
CA TYR A 216 -14.57 -8.95 -10.62
C TYR A 216 -13.81 -8.67 -11.91
N HIS A 217 -14.49 -8.01 -12.84
CA HIS A 217 -13.90 -7.44 -14.04
C HIS A 217 -14.21 -5.96 -14.09
N HIS A 218 -13.17 -5.15 -14.15
CA HIS A 218 -13.25 -3.70 -14.25
C HIS A 218 -12.77 -3.31 -15.64
N HIS A 219 -13.72 -3.21 -16.58
CA HIS A 219 -13.45 -2.68 -17.91
C HIS A 219 -13.30 -1.16 -17.85
N GLN A 220 -12.14 -0.64 -18.26
CA GLN A 220 -11.97 0.79 -18.44
C GLN A 220 -12.37 1.14 -19.86
N HIS A 221 -13.48 1.85 -20.03
CA HIS A 221 -13.76 2.49 -21.31
C HIS A 221 -12.64 3.50 -21.60
N ASN A 222 -12.17 3.56 -22.85
CA ASN A 222 -11.20 4.53 -23.40
C ASN A 222 -11.63 6.02 -23.31
N ASN A 223 -12.44 6.39 -22.32
CA ASN A 223 -12.90 7.74 -22.12
C ASN A 223 -11.82 8.51 -21.36
N ASN A 224 -11.11 9.41 -22.05
CA ASN A 224 -10.34 10.55 -21.52
C ASN A 224 -10.09 10.54 -20.01
N ASN A 225 -9.29 9.56 -19.54
CA ASN A 225 -8.93 9.48 -18.14
C ASN A 225 -8.13 10.73 -17.80
N SER A 226 -8.63 11.51 -16.86
CA SER A 226 -8.04 12.79 -16.48
C SER A 226 -7.74 12.80 -14.98
N ILE A 227 -6.53 13.23 -14.63
CA ILE A 227 -6.10 13.39 -13.24
C ILE A 227 -5.88 14.87 -12.96
N VAL A 228 -6.47 15.36 -11.87
CA VAL A 228 -6.08 16.65 -11.28
C VAL A 228 -5.19 16.38 -10.06
N LEU A 229 -3.91 16.76 -10.18
CA LEU A 229 -2.95 16.72 -9.10
C LEU A 229 -3.22 17.92 -8.18
N ILE A 230 -3.67 17.67 -6.95
CA ILE A 230 -3.90 18.71 -5.95
C ILE A 230 -2.67 18.77 -5.04
N ILE A 231 -1.97 19.90 -5.06
CA ILE A 231 -0.69 20.08 -4.35
C ILE A 231 -0.79 21.29 -3.42
N PRO A 232 -0.97 21.07 -2.11
CA PRO A 232 -0.82 22.11 -1.10
C PRO A 232 0.65 22.51 -0.99
N LEU A 233 0.94 23.82 -1.05
CA LEU A 233 2.32 24.31 -1.01
C LEU A 233 2.48 25.58 -0.17
N GLN A 234 3.59 25.69 0.54
CA GLN A 234 4.15 26.93 1.09
C GLN A 234 5.67 26.85 0.94
N GLY A 235 6.30 27.87 0.37
CA GLY A 235 7.72 27.89 0.05
C GLY A 235 8.14 26.72 -0.84
N LYS A 236 9.26 26.07 -0.48
CA LYS A 236 9.81 24.86 -1.13
C LYS A 236 9.95 24.96 -2.67
N LEU A 237 10.37 26.13 -3.17
CA LEU A 237 10.48 26.38 -4.61
C LEU A 237 11.36 25.36 -5.35
N ASP A 238 12.44 24.87 -4.73
CA ASP A 238 13.32 23.89 -5.37
C ASP A 238 12.66 22.52 -5.52
N ARG A 239 11.76 22.15 -4.59
CA ARG A 239 10.94 20.95 -4.73
C ARG A 239 9.91 21.12 -5.82
N LEU A 240 9.29 22.29 -5.92
CA LEU A 240 8.36 22.60 -7.01
C LEU A 240 9.06 22.52 -8.37
N LYS A 241 10.27 23.08 -8.52
CA LYS A 241 11.07 22.96 -9.76
C LYS A 241 11.31 21.50 -10.13
N LEU A 242 11.72 20.69 -9.15
CA LEU A 242 12.01 19.27 -9.38
C LEU A 242 10.74 18.48 -9.72
N PHE A 243 9.62 18.77 -9.06
CA PHE A 243 8.32 18.19 -9.37
C PHE A 243 7.88 18.51 -10.81
N LEU A 244 8.00 19.77 -11.22
CA LEU A 244 7.68 20.20 -12.59
C LEU A 244 8.66 19.61 -13.61
N ALA A 245 9.94 19.40 -13.26
CA ALA A 245 10.90 18.71 -14.10
C ALA A 245 10.59 17.21 -14.26
N ASN A 246 10.09 16.54 -13.22
CA ASN A 246 9.61 15.16 -13.32
C ASN A 246 8.40 15.10 -14.27
N LEU A 247 7.40 15.97 -14.10
CA LEU A 247 6.26 16.07 -15.03
C LEU A 247 6.69 16.34 -16.47
N TRP A 248 7.62 17.27 -16.65
CA TRP A 248 8.22 17.59 -17.94
C TRP A 248 8.82 16.34 -18.60
N GLY A 249 9.69 15.63 -17.89
CA GLY A 249 10.34 14.42 -18.41
C GLY A 249 9.33 13.35 -18.85
N LEU A 250 8.26 13.15 -18.08
CA LEU A 250 7.21 12.17 -18.40
C LEU A 250 6.35 12.56 -19.62
N LEU A 251 6.20 13.85 -19.90
CA LEU A 251 5.35 14.36 -20.99
C LEU A 251 6.16 14.63 -22.27
N GLU A 252 7.46 14.88 -22.16
CA GLU A 252 8.35 15.10 -23.31
C GLU A 252 9.01 13.84 -23.86
N SER A 253 9.29 12.82 -23.02
CA SER A 253 9.96 11.62 -23.48
C SER A 253 9.07 10.88 -24.49
N GLY A 254 9.29 11.17 -25.77
CA GLY A 254 8.56 10.62 -26.92
C GLY A 254 8.84 9.15 -27.23
N GLU A 255 9.40 8.39 -26.28
CA GLU A 255 9.58 6.93 -26.41
C GLU A 255 8.34 6.21 -25.87
N GLU A 256 7.38 5.93 -26.77
CA GLU A 256 6.43 4.81 -26.78
C GLU A 256 5.69 4.36 -25.50
N ARG A 257 5.67 5.16 -24.43
CA ARG A 257 4.68 5.06 -23.36
C ARG A 257 4.01 6.40 -23.18
N LYS A 258 3.14 6.73 -24.14
CA LYS A 258 2.21 7.86 -24.03
C LYS A 258 1.53 7.74 -22.67
N VAL A 259 1.70 8.76 -21.82
CA VAL A 259 0.83 8.93 -20.66
C VAL A 259 -0.58 9.06 -21.24
N ALA A 260 -1.36 7.97 -21.25
CA ALA A 260 -2.70 7.91 -21.81
C ALA A 260 -3.74 8.64 -20.95
N VAL A 261 -3.27 9.60 -20.15
CA VAL A 261 -4.02 10.27 -19.10
C VAL A 261 -3.79 11.78 -19.27
N GLU A 262 -4.88 12.53 -19.36
CA GLU A 262 -4.81 14.00 -19.32
C GLU A 262 -4.40 14.44 -17.91
N LEU A 263 -3.30 15.19 -17.81
CA LEU A 263 -2.76 15.65 -16.53
C LEU A 263 -3.04 17.13 -16.33
N ASN A 264 -3.59 17.44 -15.18
CA ASN A 264 -3.95 18.79 -14.77
C ASN A 264 -3.34 19.07 -13.38
N VAL A 265 -2.73 20.23 -13.16
CA VAL A 265 -2.02 20.55 -11.90
C VAL A 265 -2.68 21.73 -11.21
N CYS A 266 -3.21 21.51 -10.01
CA CYS A 266 -3.74 22.55 -9.14
C CYS A 266 -2.80 22.75 -7.94
N ILE A 267 -2.07 23.88 -7.93
CA ILE A 267 -1.31 24.30 -6.76
C ILE A 267 -2.23 25.12 -5.85
N VAL A 268 -2.41 24.65 -4.62
CA VAL A 268 -3.07 25.39 -3.55
C VAL A 268 -1.99 26.00 -2.67
N TYR A 269 -1.72 27.27 -2.87
CA TYR A 269 -0.58 27.95 -2.28
C TYR A 269 -0.99 28.74 -1.03
N PHE A 270 -0.32 28.50 0.09
CA PHE A 270 -0.44 29.28 1.31
C PHE A 270 0.51 30.48 1.21
N ASP A 271 -0.04 31.68 1.27
CA ASP A 271 0.69 32.91 0.99
C ASP A 271 1.97 33.04 1.83
N ASP A 272 3.08 33.41 1.18
CA ASP A 272 4.37 33.70 1.80
C ASP A 272 5.22 34.60 0.86
N ALA A 273 6.46 34.90 1.23
CA ALA A 273 7.37 35.70 0.42
C ALA A 273 7.70 35.07 -0.96
N SER A 274 7.43 33.77 -1.14
CA SER A 274 7.72 33.01 -2.36
C SER A 274 6.52 32.88 -3.31
N THR A 275 5.34 33.41 -2.96
CA THR A 275 4.10 33.31 -3.76
C THR A 275 4.29 33.67 -5.23
N THR A 276 4.91 34.82 -5.52
CA THR A 276 5.12 35.30 -6.90
C THR A 276 6.04 34.35 -7.67
N ALA A 277 7.12 33.89 -7.04
CA ALA A 277 8.08 32.97 -7.66
C ALA A 277 7.45 31.59 -7.92
N ALA A 278 6.65 31.06 -7.00
CA ALA A 278 5.93 29.80 -7.18
C ALA A 278 4.92 29.90 -8.35
N ARG A 279 4.18 31.00 -8.42
CA ARG A 279 3.25 31.26 -9.53
C ARG A 279 3.97 31.34 -10.87
N GLN A 280 5.12 32.01 -10.91
CA GLN A 280 5.94 32.12 -12.13
C GLN A 280 6.47 30.74 -12.58
N LEU A 281 6.94 29.91 -11.65
CA LEU A 281 7.39 28.54 -11.97
C LEU A 281 6.27 27.70 -12.61
N LEU A 282 5.05 27.76 -12.05
CA LEU A 282 3.91 27.04 -12.62
C LEU A 282 3.53 27.57 -14.01
N HIS A 283 3.52 28.89 -14.18
CA HIS A 283 3.25 29.52 -15.48
C HIS A 283 4.30 29.16 -16.53
N THR A 284 5.58 29.17 -16.17
CA THR A 284 6.65 28.73 -17.07
C THR A 284 6.46 27.26 -17.46
N ALA A 285 6.08 26.38 -16.54
CA ALA A 285 5.80 24.98 -16.87
C ALA A 285 4.60 24.81 -17.81
N SER A 286 3.51 25.56 -17.62
CA SER A 286 2.35 25.49 -18.53
C SER A 286 2.65 26.03 -19.93
N GLN A 287 3.54 27.03 -20.05
CA GLN A 287 4.00 27.51 -21.35
C GLN A 287 4.88 26.49 -22.06
N ARG A 288 5.71 25.79 -21.27
CA ARG A 288 6.63 24.80 -21.79
C ARG A 288 5.87 23.54 -22.25
N ILE A 289 4.84 23.11 -21.52
CA ILE A 289 4.06 21.89 -21.76
C ILE A 289 2.63 22.26 -22.21
N PRO A 290 2.34 22.36 -23.52
CA PRO A 290 1.04 22.85 -24.00
C PRO A 290 -0.17 22.02 -23.58
N THR A 291 0.03 20.73 -23.28
CA THR A 291 -1.01 19.79 -22.83
C THR A 291 -1.28 19.85 -21.32
N LEU A 292 -0.46 20.57 -20.55
CA LEU A 292 -0.59 20.65 -19.09
C LEU A 292 -1.47 21.85 -18.71
N ASN A 293 -2.70 21.60 -18.29
CA ASN A 293 -3.51 22.67 -17.70
C ASN A 293 -3.11 22.87 -16.24
N THR A 294 -2.93 24.13 -15.85
CA THR A 294 -2.49 24.49 -14.50
C THR A 294 -3.41 25.50 -13.86
N GLU A 295 -3.63 25.37 -12.55
CA GLU A 295 -4.36 26.32 -11.73
C GLU A 295 -3.56 26.66 -10.47
N PHE A 296 -3.60 27.94 -10.07
CA PHE A 296 -2.93 28.44 -8.85
C PHE A 296 -3.97 29.10 -7.95
N ILE A 297 -4.36 28.40 -6.88
CA ILE A 297 -5.31 28.86 -5.88
C ILE A 297 -4.51 29.45 -4.72
N LEU A 298 -4.62 30.75 -4.50
CA LEU A 298 -3.96 31.43 -3.39
C LEU A 298 -4.88 31.41 -2.15
N LEU A 299 -4.39 30.81 -1.07
CA LEU A 299 -5.00 30.88 0.25
C LEU A 299 -4.39 32.04 1.02
N GLN A 300 -5.17 33.12 1.13
CA GLN A 300 -4.87 34.21 2.04
C GLN A 300 -5.30 33.82 3.46
N GLY A 301 -4.53 34.26 4.46
CA GLY A 301 -4.87 34.00 5.84
C GLY A 301 -6.23 34.61 6.21
N THR A 302 -7.12 33.79 6.77
CA THR A 302 -8.43 34.24 7.28
C THR A 302 -8.33 35.04 8.58
N GLU A 303 -7.11 35.18 9.16
CA GLU A 303 -6.84 35.91 10.41
C GLU A 303 -5.45 36.58 10.36
N GLY A 304 -5.27 37.58 9.49
CA GLY A 304 -3.98 38.25 9.33
C GLY A 304 -2.98 37.43 8.50
N LYS A 305 -1.86 38.06 8.14
CA LYS A 305 -0.88 37.61 7.14
C LYS A 305 -0.12 36.29 7.47
N ASP A 306 -0.57 35.52 8.46
CA ASP A 306 0.18 34.39 9.03
C ASP A 306 -0.67 33.12 9.22
N ALA A 307 -1.56 32.76 8.28
CA ALA A 307 -2.21 31.46 8.38
C ALA A 307 -1.17 30.33 8.18
N PRO A 308 -0.93 29.49 9.19
CA PRO A 308 0.06 28.43 9.07
C PRO A 308 -0.36 27.43 7.99
N PHE A 309 0.61 26.87 7.28
CA PHE A 309 0.37 25.80 6.32
C PHE A 309 -0.43 24.66 6.96
N SER A 310 -1.55 24.29 6.34
CA SER A 310 -2.34 23.11 6.70
C SER A 310 -2.58 22.24 5.47
N ARG A 311 -1.94 21.07 5.44
CA ARG A 311 -2.05 20.12 4.33
C ARG A 311 -3.51 19.76 4.04
N GLY A 312 -4.25 19.35 5.07
CA GLY A 312 -5.65 18.95 4.95
C GLY A 312 -6.54 20.07 4.40
N ARG A 313 -6.39 21.30 4.91
CA ARG A 313 -7.11 22.46 4.37
C ARG A 313 -6.78 22.71 2.90
N GLY A 314 -5.49 22.64 2.54
CA GLY A 314 -5.07 22.83 1.15
C GLY A 314 -5.66 21.78 0.20
N LEU A 315 -5.65 20.51 0.60
CA LEU A 315 -6.25 19.43 -0.18
C LEU A 315 -7.76 19.61 -0.34
N GLN A 316 -8.46 19.95 0.74
CA GLN A 316 -9.91 20.17 0.72
C GLN A 316 -10.28 21.34 -0.20
N VAL A 317 -9.62 22.49 -0.04
CA VAL A 317 -9.87 23.65 -0.89
C VAL A 317 -9.58 23.34 -2.35
N GLY A 318 -8.48 22.66 -2.63
CA GLY A 318 -8.13 22.27 -4.00
C GLY A 318 -9.19 21.37 -4.61
N ALA A 319 -9.64 20.35 -3.89
CA ALA A 319 -10.67 19.43 -4.35
C ALA A 319 -12.02 20.10 -4.63
N GLU A 320 -12.41 21.10 -3.81
CA GLU A 320 -13.67 21.82 -3.96
C GLU A 320 -13.61 22.92 -5.03
N SER A 321 -12.50 23.66 -5.08
CA SER A 321 -12.44 24.96 -5.76
C SER A 321 -11.79 24.90 -7.13
N THR A 322 -10.99 23.87 -7.44
CA THR A 322 -10.34 23.78 -8.75
C THR A 322 -11.37 23.68 -9.87
N LYS A 323 -11.15 24.44 -10.93
CA LYS A 323 -11.96 24.50 -12.16
C LYS A 323 -11.42 23.57 -13.24
N LEU A 324 -10.27 22.96 -13.01
CA LEU A 324 -9.67 21.98 -13.90
C LEU A 324 -10.62 20.78 -14.04
N ARG A 325 -10.76 20.30 -15.28
CA ARG A 325 -11.53 19.08 -15.55
C ARG A 325 -10.70 17.87 -15.12
N GLY A 326 -11.34 16.90 -14.50
CA GLY A 326 -10.65 15.79 -13.88
C GLY A 326 -11.62 14.85 -13.21
N ASP A 327 -11.67 13.61 -13.68
CA ASP A 327 -12.48 12.58 -13.04
C ASP A 327 -11.84 12.11 -11.73
N VAL A 328 -10.52 11.94 -11.73
CA VAL A 328 -9.75 11.48 -10.58
C VAL A 328 -8.93 12.62 -10.00
N LEU A 329 -9.01 12.81 -8.68
CA LEU A 329 -8.11 13.65 -7.92
C LEU A 329 -6.94 12.81 -7.43
N PHE A 330 -5.72 13.33 -7.60
CA PHE A 330 -4.54 12.81 -6.92
C PHE A 330 -4.07 13.80 -5.86
N PHE A 331 -4.24 13.43 -4.59
CA PHE A 331 -3.69 14.20 -3.47
C PHE A 331 -2.20 13.90 -3.33
N CYS A 332 -1.36 14.91 -3.57
CA CYS A 332 0.08 14.74 -3.70
C CYS A 332 0.84 15.81 -2.92
N ASP A 333 2.03 15.44 -2.45
CA ASP A 333 2.98 16.37 -1.84
C ASP A 333 4.04 16.78 -2.89
N VAL A 334 4.56 18.00 -2.79
CA VAL A 334 5.56 18.52 -3.76
C VAL A 334 6.89 17.76 -3.78
N ASP A 335 7.17 16.96 -2.74
CA ASP A 335 8.36 16.11 -2.62
C ASP A 335 8.08 14.64 -2.99
N VAL A 336 6.92 14.38 -3.61
CA VAL A 336 6.56 13.08 -4.18
C VAL A 336 6.66 13.15 -5.71
N LEU A 337 7.53 12.31 -6.28
CA LEU A 337 7.74 12.15 -7.71
C LEU A 337 7.15 10.82 -8.19
N PHE A 338 6.89 10.72 -9.48
CA PHE A 338 6.22 9.55 -10.05
C PHE A 338 6.68 9.21 -11.47
N THR A 339 6.23 8.04 -11.92
CA THR A 339 6.40 7.49 -13.27
C THR A 339 5.09 7.59 -14.07
N SER A 340 5.17 7.40 -15.38
CA SER A 340 3.98 7.35 -16.25
C SER A 340 3.07 6.18 -15.89
N GLU A 341 3.66 5.04 -15.50
CA GLU A 341 2.89 3.86 -15.10
C GLU A 341 2.14 4.08 -13.79
N PHE A 342 2.71 4.86 -12.85
CA PHE A 342 1.95 5.27 -11.66
C PHE A 342 0.75 6.12 -12.04
N LEU A 343 0.91 7.11 -12.92
CA LEU A 343 -0.20 7.96 -13.34
C LEU A 343 -1.31 7.15 -14.00
N THR A 344 -0.95 6.18 -14.86
CA THR A 344 -1.93 5.24 -15.41
C THR A 344 -2.62 4.45 -14.31
N ARG A 345 -1.89 3.90 -13.33
CA ARG A 345 -2.49 3.19 -12.19
C ARG A 345 -3.39 4.11 -11.37
N CYS A 346 -3.00 5.36 -11.17
CA CYS A 346 -3.75 6.34 -10.39
C CYS A 346 -5.09 6.67 -11.06
N SER A 347 -5.17 6.73 -12.39
CA SER A 347 -6.43 6.97 -13.10
C SER A 347 -7.34 5.74 -13.13
N VAL A 348 -6.80 4.52 -13.30
CA VAL A 348 -7.61 3.30 -13.53
C VAL A 348 -7.86 2.44 -12.30
N THR A 349 -7.13 2.68 -11.20
CA THR A 349 -7.33 1.90 -9.97
C THR A 349 -8.58 2.30 -9.20
N PRO A 350 -8.87 3.61 -8.99
CA PRO A 350 -10.14 4.03 -8.42
C PRO A 350 -11.33 3.56 -9.27
N VAL A 351 -12.47 3.30 -8.64
CA VAL A 351 -13.72 2.96 -9.33
C VAL A 351 -14.79 3.87 -8.79
N LYS A 352 -15.38 4.70 -9.66
CA LYS A 352 -16.40 5.67 -9.27
C LYS A 352 -17.53 4.97 -8.52
N GLY A 353 -17.91 5.49 -7.36
CA GLY A 353 -18.97 4.93 -6.54
C GLY A 353 -18.53 3.81 -5.60
N TYR A 354 -17.33 3.24 -5.78
CA TYR A 354 -16.97 1.94 -5.23
C TYR A 354 -15.57 1.82 -4.65
N GLN A 355 -14.54 2.43 -5.22
CA GLN A 355 -13.15 2.14 -4.83
C GLN A 355 -12.27 3.38 -4.82
N VAL A 356 -11.52 3.54 -3.73
CA VAL A 356 -10.47 4.55 -3.55
C VAL A 356 -9.11 3.87 -3.59
N TYR A 357 -8.16 4.44 -4.36
CA TYR A 357 -6.79 3.94 -4.42
C TYR A 357 -5.88 4.68 -3.42
N LEU A 358 -5.23 3.91 -2.56
CA LEU A 358 -4.30 4.35 -1.52
C LEU A 358 -2.91 3.79 -1.82
N PRO A 359 -2.15 4.36 -2.77
CA PRO A 359 -0.81 3.87 -3.10
C PRO A 359 0.15 3.98 -1.90
N ILE A 360 0.95 2.93 -1.71
CA ILE A 360 2.08 2.92 -0.78
C ILE A 360 3.31 3.28 -1.59
N LEU A 361 3.82 4.49 -1.36
CA LEU A 361 5.02 4.98 -2.03
C LEU A 361 6.32 4.42 -1.44
N PHE A 362 7.38 4.50 -2.24
CA PHE A 362 8.75 4.21 -1.84
C PHE A 362 9.44 5.47 -1.30
N SER A 363 9.88 5.47 -0.05
CA SER A 363 10.61 6.59 0.55
C SER A 363 12.11 6.40 0.39
N LEU A 364 12.77 7.33 -0.30
CA LEU A 364 14.22 7.27 -0.48
C LEU A 364 14.95 7.60 0.82
N TYR A 365 16.07 6.90 1.04
CA TYR A 365 17.03 7.17 2.11
C TYR A 365 17.85 8.43 1.81
N ASN A 366 18.64 8.87 2.78
CA ASN A 366 19.56 9.99 2.62
C ASN A 366 20.60 9.66 1.55
N PRO A 367 20.50 10.26 0.34
CA PRO A 367 21.32 9.85 -0.78
C PRO A 367 22.79 10.25 -0.56
N SER A 368 23.04 11.32 0.18
CA SER A 368 24.39 11.74 0.58
C SER A 368 25.04 10.79 1.59
N PHE A 369 24.26 9.90 2.23
CA PHE A 369 24.77 8.87 3.11
C PHE A 369 24.91 7.52 2.39
N VAL A 370 23.86 7.07 1.69
CA VAL A 370 23.85 5.74 1.09
C VAL A 370 24.81 5.64 -0.08
N TYR A 371 24.75 6.50 -1.11
CA TYR A 371 25.60 6.34 -2.29
C TYR A 371 27.11 6.29 -1.98
N PRO A 372 27.67 7.20 -1.14
CA PRO A 372 29.09 7.11 -0.77
C PRO A 372 29.46 5.88 0.06
N LEU A 373 28.53 5.30 0.82
CA LEU A 373 28.78 4.07 1.57
C LEU A 373 29.11 2.91 0.61
N TYR A 374 28.48 2.88 -0.57
CA TYR A 374 28.68 1.89 -1.63
C TYR A 374 29.71 2.31 -2.69
N LYS A 375 30.45 3.42 -2.51
CA LYS A 375 31.35 4.04 -3.53
C LYS A 375 30.65 4.49 -4.81
N HIS A 376 29.34 4.63 -4.80
CA HIS A 376 28.61 5.13 -5.95
C HIS A 376 28.66 6.65 -5.98
N LYS A 377 28.72 7.23 -7.18
CA LYS A 377 28.53 8.67 -7.37
C LYS A 377 27.08 9.02 -7.05
N LEU A 378 26.85 10.14 -6.37
CA LEU A 378 25.50 10.64 -6.10
C LEU A 378 24.82 11.00 -7.45
N PRO A 379 23.75 10.30 -7.86
CA PRO A 379 23.08 10.60 -9.12
C PRO A 379 22.10 11.77 -8.96
N SER A 380 21.59 12.30 -10.08
CA SER A 380 20.61 13.39 -10.02
C SER A 380 19.32 12.93 -9.31
N PRO A 381 18.51 13.84 -8.72
CA PRO A 381 17.30 13.42 -8.01
C PRO A 381 16.29 12.62 -8.83
N LEU A 382 16.25 12.79 -10.16
CA LEU A 382 15.36 12.01 -11.04
C LEU A 382 15.92 10.60 -11.33
N ASP A 383 17.24 10.46 -11.37
CA ASP A 383 17.90 9.16 -11.59
C ASP A 383 17.87 8.27 -10.32
N GLN A 384 17.52 8.86 -9.17
CA GLN A 384 17.32 8.14 -7.91
C GLN A 384 15.97 7.39 -7.84
N LEU A 385 15.08 7.54 -8.83
CA LEU A 385 13.71 7.03 -8.82
C LEU A 385 13.61 5.55 -9.18
N HIS A 386 14.27 4.71 -8.40
CA HIS A 386 14.22 3.26 -8.54
C HIS A 386 14.08 2.58 -7.17
N VAL A 387 13.40 1.44 -7.14
CA VAL A 387 13.16 0.68 -5.91
C VAL A 387 14.33 -0.25 -5.66
N HIS A 388 15.00 -0.09 -4.52
CA HIS A 388 16.11 -0.93 -4.11
C HIS A 388 16.31 -0.90 -2.59
N ASP A 389 16.72 -2.02 -2.00
CA ASP A 389 16.83 -2.24 -0.55
C ASP A 389 17.77 -1.25 0.14
N ASN A 390 18.82 -0.86 -0.56
CA ASN A 390 19.82 0.08 -0.06
C ASN A 390 19.49 1.56 -0.31
N HIS A 391 18.40 1.84 -1.05
CA HIS A 391 18.05 3.19 -1.46
C HIS A 391 16.73 3.70 -0.85
N GLY A 392 15.92 2.84 -0.23
CA GLY A 392 14.72 3.30 0.45
C GLY A 392 13.90 2.20 1.12
N TYR A 393 12.65 2.53 1.45
CA TYR A 393 11.70 1.61 2.07
C TYR A 393 10.24 1.95 1.71
N TRP A 394 9.36 0.96 1.77
CA TRP A 394 7.92 1.16 1.59
C TRP A 394 7.29 1.91 2.77
N ARG A 395 6.55 3.00 2.48
CA ARG A 395 5.97 3.86 3.52
C ARG A 395 4.59 3.40 3.99
N LEU A 396 4.53 2.24 4.62
CA LEU A 396 3.28 1.57 5.02
C LEU A 396 2.36 2.37 5.94
N TRP A 397 2.91 3.24 6.78
CA TRP A 397 2.13 3.98 7.77
C TRP A 397 1.51 5.27 7.19
N GLY A 398 1.91 5.68 5.98
CA GLY A 398 1.40 6.89 5.34
C GLY A 398 0.16 6.62 4.49
N HIS A 399 -0.89 7.42 4.67
CA HIS A 399 -2.13 7.30 3.90
C HIS A 399 -2.47 8.58 3.11
N GLY A 400 -1.53 9.54 3.07
CA GLY A 400 -1.77 10.89 2.55
C GLY A 400 -1.82 11.00 1.03
N MET A 401 -1.32 10.01 0.30
CA MET A 401 -1.37 9.95 -1.16
C MET A 401 -2.58 9.11 -1.55
N VAL A 402 -3.50 9.72 -2.29
CA VAL A 402 -4.80 9.13 -2.59
C VAL A 402 -5.18 9.45 -4.02
N CYS A 403 -5.56 8.43 -4.80
CA CYS A 403 -6.28 8.63 -6.05
C CYS A 403 -7.75 8.28 -5.82
N VAL A 404 -8.64 9.24 -6.08
CA VAL A 404 -10.07 9.12 -5.78
C VAL A 404 -10.89 9.86 -6.82
N TYR A 405 -12.03 9.32 -7.22
CA TYR A 405 -12.95 10.07 -8.07
C TYR A 405 -13.39 11.35 -7.36
N ARG A 406 -13.35 12.49 -8.07
CA ARG A 406 -13.76 13.79 -7.52
C ARG A 406 -15.16 13.72 -6.91
N SER A 407 -16.10 13.07 -7.61
CA SER A 407 -17.47 12.88 -7.13
C SER A 407 -17.54 12.14 -5.81
N ASP A 408 -16.70 11.13 -5.64
CA ASP A 408 -16.70 10.26 -4.46
C ASP A 408 -16.09 11.00 -3.26
N PHE A 409 -15.03 11.78 -3.50
CA PHE A 409 -14.45 12.64 -2.49
C PHE A 409 -15.44 13.71 -2.00
N LEU A 410 -16.11 14.41 -2.92
CA LEU A 410 -17.07 15.46 -2.58
C LEU A 410 -18.36 14.92 -1.91
N ALA A 411 -18.63 13.62 -2.02
CA ALA A 411 -19.72 12.95 -1.31
C ALA A 411 -19.34 12.54 0.14
N LEU A 412 -18.08 12.70 0.53
CA LEU A 412 -17.59 12.52 1.88
C LEU A 412 -17.45 13.88 2.59
N PRO A 413 -17.43 13.92 3.94
CA PRO A 413 -17.08 15.13 4.68
C PRO A 413 -15.72 15.73 4.28
N GLY A 414 -14.79 14.90 3.78
CA GLY A 414 -13.49 15.34 3.29
C GLY A 414 -12.50 15.60 4.43
N PHE A 415 -11.55 16.51 4.21
CA PHE A 415 -10.60 16.91 5.25
C PHE A 415 -11.15 18.08 6.09
N ASP A 416 -10.85 18.03 7.39
CA ASP A 416 -11.16 19.10 8.33
C ASP A 416 -10.36 20.36 7.98
N LYS A 417 -11.07 21.44 7.61
CA LYS A 417 -10.50 22.75 7.23
C LYS A 417 -10.00 23.54 8.44
N ASP A 418 -10.55 23.27 9.62
CA ASP A 418 -10.26 24.00 10.85
C ASP A 418 -9.07 23.40 11.61
N LYS A 419 -8.62 22.21 11.18
CA LYS A 419 -7.41 21.58 11.67
C LYS A 419 -6.16 22.38 11.28
N LYS A 420 -5.63 23.13 12.24
CA LYS A 420 -4.41 23.95 12.12
C LYS A 420 -3.11 23.16 12.40
N ASP A 421 -3.19 21.96 12.98
CA ASP A 421 -2.03 21.12 13.28
C ASP A 421 -1.69 20.11 12.17
N TRP A 422 -0.40 19.77 12.03
CA TRP A 422 0.09 18.84 11.01
C TRP A 422 -0.23 17.38 11.36
N GLY A 423 -0.83 16.67 10.39
CA GLY A 423 -0.95 15.21 10.39
C GLY A 423 -2.25 14.67 10.97
N GLY A 424 -2.63 13.46 10.55
CA GLY A 424 -3.84 12.76 10.97
C GLY A 424 -5.06 13.05 10.10
N GLU A 425 -4.96 13.98 9.15
CA GLU A 425 -5.98 14.20 8.11
C GLU A 425 -6.12 12.99 7.19
N ASP A 426 -5.01 12.31 6.89
CA ASP A 426 -4.96 11.10 6.08
C ASP A 426 -5.68 9.92 6.76
N ILE A 427 -5.43 9.73 8.06
CA ILE A 427 -6.15 8.75 8.90
C ILE A 427 -7.62 9.15 9.07
N GLY A 428 -7.92 10.45 9.20
CA GLY A 428 -9.29 10.96 9.27
C GLY A 428 -10.09 10.62 8.00
N PHE A 429 -9.52 10.88 6.83
CA PHE A 429 -10.11 10.52 5.55
C PHE A 429 -10.27 9.01 5.39
N LEU A 430 -9.23 8.23 5.69
CA LEU A 430 -9.29 6.76 5.66
C LEU A 430 -10.42 6.23 6.53
N ARG A 431 -10.58 6.76 7.75
CA ARG A 431 -11.68 6.38 8.64
C ARG A 431 -13.03 6.66 8.00
N GLN A 432 -13.23 7.81 7.36
CA GLN A 432 -14.50 8.11 6.69
C GLN A 432 -14.81 7.08 5.59
N VAL A 433 -13.81 6.72 4.77
CA VAL A 433 -13.95 5.71 3.72
C VAL A 433 -14.31 4.33 4.31
N VAL A 434 -13.61 3.91 5.37
CA VAL A 434 -13.85 2.62 6.06
C VAL A 434 -15.18 2.59 6.83
N HIS A 435 -15.56 3.66 7.52
CA HIS A 435 -16.81 3.71 8.29
C HIS A 435 -18.03 3.66 7.37
N LYS A 436 -18.00 4.38 6.24
CA LYS A 436 -19.09 4.35 5.25
C LYS A 436 -19.23 2.97 4.58
N SER A 437 -18.14 2.23 4.39
CA SER A 437 -18.20 0.85 3.88
C SER A 437 -18.65 -0.17 4.92
N SER A 438 -18.27 -0.01 6.19
CA SER A 438 -18.55 -0.97 7.28
C SER A 438 -20.01 -0.96 7.77
N LEU A 439 -20.66 0.21 7.79
CA LEU A 439 -22.05 0.34 8.27
C LEU A 439 -23.10 -0.34 7.37
N LYS A 440 -22.76 -0.66 6.11
CA LYS A 440 -23.68 -1.35 5.18
C LYS A 440 -23.44 -2.85 5.04
N VAL A 441 -22.25 -3.39 5.36
CA VAL A 441 -22.05 -4.86 5.38
C VAL A 441 -22.95 -5.51 6.44
N ILE A 442 -23.18 -4.83 7.56
CA ILE A 442 -24.10 -5.28 8.60
C ILE A 442 -25.57 -5.07 8.18
N ARG A 443 -25.92 -3.99 7.47
CA ARG A 443 -27.31 -3.72 7.02
C ARG A 443 -27.75 -4.46 5.75
N LEU A 444 -26.85 -4.84 4.85
CA LEU A 444 -27.17 -5.63 3.65
C LEU A 444 -27.56 -7.08 3.96
N SER A 445 -27.35 -7.54 5.19
CA SER A 445 -27.91 -8.79 5.67
C SER A 445 -29.36 -8.68 6.16
N PHE A 446 -29.95 -7.46 6.24
CA PHE A 446 -31.28 -7.29 6.86
C PHE A 446 -32.32 -6.41 6.19
N LEU A 447 -32.03 -5.49 5.26
CA LEU A 447 -33.10 -4.66 4.67
C LEU A 447 -32.92 -4.36 3.17
N SER A 448 -33.66 -5.10 2.36
CA SER A 448 -34.13 -4.69 1.03
C SER A 448 -35.25 -3.65 1.17
N ASN A 449 -35.10 -2.48 0.51
CA ASN A 449 -36.16 -1.62 -0.09
C ASN A 449 -36.01 -0.09 0.06
N ASP A 450 -34.95 0.45 0.66
CA ASP A 450 -34.77 1.92 0.65
C ASP A 450 -33.87 2.40 -0.50
N ASN A 451 -34.42 3.29 -1.34
CA ASN A 451 -33.81 3.99 -2.48
C ASN A 451 -32.70 5.00 -2.10
N HIS A 452 -32.02 4.81 -0.97
CA HIS A 452 -30.87 5.61 -0.59
C HIS A 452 -29.58 4.99 -1.14
N HIS A 453 -29.07 5.54 -2.25
CA HIS A 453 -27.77 5.24 -2.82
C HIS A 453 -26.63 5.64 -1.86
N HIS A 454 -26.41 4.86 -0.79
CA HIS A 454 -25.24 5.05 0.06
C HIS A 454 -23.99 4.45 -0.59
N LEU A 455 -23.02 5.32 -0.85
CA LEU A 455 -21.68 5.08 -1.39
C LEU A 455 -20.90 4.09 -0.51
N LEU A 456 -20.55 2.92 -1.06
CA LEU A 456 -19.74 1.88 -0.42
C LEU A 456 -18.33 1.94 -0.98
N LEU A 457 -17.45 2.74 -0.37
CA LEU A 457 -16.07 2.87 -0.84
C LEU A 457 -15.15 1.80 -0.23
N HIS A 458 -14.71 0.86 -1.06
CA HIS A 458 -13.64 -0.09 -0.81
C HIS A 458 -12.28 0.60 -0.88
N THR A 459 -11.42 0.32 0.10
CA THR A 459 -10.04 0.81 0.11
C THR A 459 -9.14 -0.16 -0.64
N TYR A 460 -8.51 0.30 -1.72
CA TYR A 460 -7.51 -0.46 -2.45
C TYR A 460 -6.13 0.08 -2.12
N ARG A 461 -5.38 -0.63 -1.28
CA ARG A 461 -4.05 -0.22 -0.82
C ARG A 461 -3.01 -1.14 -1.40
N SER A 462 -2.02 -0.61 -2.12
CA SER A 462 -0.99 -1.42 -2.82
C SER A 462 0.37 -0.77 -2.75
N LEU A 463 1.43 -1.57 -2.71
CA LEU A 463 2.78 -1.10 -3.06
C LEU A 463 2.77 -0.58 -4.50
N ASP A 464 3.43 0.56 -4.72
CA ASP A 464 3.49 1.18 -6.05
C ASP A 464 4.93 1.61 -6.38
N PRO A 465 5.67 0.86 -7.22
CA PRO A 465 7.07 1.16 -7.54
C PRO A 465 7.23 2.35 -8.48
N GLY A 466 6.13 2.98 -8.89
CA GLY A 466 6.16 4.19 -9.69
C GLY A 466 5.97 5.46 -8.88
N LEU A 467 5.97 5.41 -7.55
CA LEU A 467 5.69 6.54 -6.67
C LEU A 467 6.77 6.67 -5.59
N PHE A 468 7.46 7.82 -5.55
CA PHE A 468 8.66 8.03 -4.75
C PHE A 468 8.55 9.28 -3.89
N HIS A 469 8.84 9.16 -2.59
CA HIS A 469 9.02 10.31 -1.71
C HIS A 469 10.51 10.60 -1.58
N LEU A 470 10.92 11.77 -2.03
CA LEU A 470 12.31 12.21 -1.98
C LEU A 470 12.77 12.39 -0.54
N TYR A 471 14.05 12.07 -0.30
CA TYR A 471 14.66 12.40 0.97
C TYR A 471 14.70 13.92 1.17
N HIS A 472 14.33 14.33 2.39
CA HIS A 472 14.55 15.67 2.90
C HIS A 472 14.85 15.60 4.39
N ASN A 473 15.74 16.49 4.82
CA ASN A 473 16.11 16.60 6.21
C ASN A 473 14.91 17.13 7.01
N LYS A 474 14.63 16.48 8.14
CA LYS A 474 13.55 16.86 9.04
C LYS A 474 14.14 17.56 10.25
N ASN A 475 13.78 18.83 10.42
CA ASN A 475 14.05 19.52 11.68
C ASN A 475 13.08 18.96 12.75
N CYS A 476 13.65 18.47 13.86
CA CYS A 476 12.90 17.89 14.97
C CYS A 476 12.96 18.74 16.25
N ASP A 477 13.30 20.02 16.14
CA ASP A 477 13.35 20.93 17.27
C ASP A 477 11.94 21.38 17.71
N GLY A 478 11.69 21.41 19.03
CA GLY A 478 10.59 22.20 19.63
C GLY A 478 9.14 21.72 19.54
N GLY A 479 8.83 20.43 19.30
CA GLY A 479 7.43 19.97 19.16
C GLY A 479 6.97 18.85 20.12
N LYS A 480 5.64 18.77 20.38
CA LYS A 480 4.97 17.67 21.13
C LYS A 480 5.24 16.27 20.54
N ASN A 481 5.67 16.19 19.27
CA ASN A 481 5.95 14.96 18.53
C ASN A 481 7.45 14.73 18.22
N ARG A 482 8.38 15.38 18.95
CA ARG A 482 9.83 15.28 18.73
C ARG A 482 10.34 13.84 18.60
N ALA A 483 9.90 12.94 19.49
CA ALA A 483 10.31 11.54 19.45
C ALA A 483 9.90 10.84 18.15
N ASN A 484 8.68 11.08 17.66
CA ASN A 484 8.20 10.52 16.39
C ASN A 484 8.96 11.13 15.20
N CYS A 485 9.25 12.43 15.24
CA CYS A 485 10.08 13.08 14.23
C CYS A 485 11.47 12.44 14.14
N ILE A 486 12.14 12.26 15.27
CA ILE A 486 13.47 11.64 15.35
C ILE A 486 13.42 10.20 14.82
N LYS A 487 12.42 9.40 15.23
CA LYS A 487 12.25 8.02 14.72
C LYS A 487 12.09 7.97 13.22
N VAL A 488 11.28 8.86 12.65
CA VAL A 488 11.09 8.95 11.20
C VAL A 488 12.36 9.41 10.51
N ARG A 489 13.06 10.40 11.07
CA ARG A 489 14.35 10.87 10.53
C ARG A 489 15.38 9.75 10.51
N ALA A 490 15.60 9.07 11.64
CA ALA A 490 16.55 7.96 11.76
C ALA A 490 16.25 6.85 10.75
N ARG A 491 14.97 6.50 10.57
CA ARG A 491 14.55 5.53 9.56
C ARG A 491 14.85 5.99 8.14
N SER A 492 14.82 7.29 7.86
CA SER A 492 15.10 7.84 6.52
C SER A 492 16.59 8.03 6.23
N GLU A 493 17.51 7.73 7.16
CA GLU A 493 18.95 7.90 6.89
C GLU A 493 19.49 6.76 6.00
N ALA A 494 19.26 5.50 6.37
CA ALA A 494 19.66 4.32 5.58
C ALA A 494 18.97 3.04 6.07
N SER A 495 19.17 1.93 5.35
CA SER A 495 18.74 0.60 5.79
C SER A 495 19.48 0.16 7.06
N GLN A 496 18.91 -0.79 7.81
CA GLN A 496 19.56 -1.33 9.02
C GLN A 496 20.93 -1.92 8.69
N MET A 497 21.03 -2.65 7.57
CA MET A 497 22.29 -3.20 7.07
C MET A 497 23.30 -2.09 6.77
N SER A 498 22.89 -1.06 6.02
CA SER A 498 23.76 0.08 5.69
C SER A 498 24.29 0.80 6.93
N LEU A 499 23.45 1.01 7.95
CA LEU A 499 23.89 1.61 9.22
C LEU A 499 24.86 0.71 9.99
N GLY A 500 24.63 -0.61 10.01
CA GLY A 500 25.52 -1.57 10.64
C GLY A 500 26.90 -1.62 9.96
N LEU A 501 26.92 -1.63 8.64
CA LEU A 501 28.17 -1.59 7.86
C LEU A 501 28.92 -0.27 8.03
N TRP A 502 28.20 0.85 8.03
CA TRP A 502 28.79 2.15 8.36
C TRP A 502 29.41 2.15 9.77
N TYR A 503 28.73 1.54 10.74
CA TYR A 503 29.24 1.39 12.11
C TYR A 503 30.53 0.59 12.13
N PHE A 504 30.56 -0.64 11.59
CA PHE A 504 31.76 -1.48 11.58
C PHE A 504 32.94 -0.86 10.81
N ARG A 505 32.66 -0.19 9.69
CA ARG A 505 33.68 0.58 8.97
C ARG A 505 34.31 1.65 9.87
N ARG A 506 33.52 2.29 10.74
CA ARG A 506 33.98 3.41 11.57
C ARG A 506 34.60 2.98 12.90
N THR A 507 34.12 1.90 13.52
CA THR A 507 34.58 1.45 14.84
C THR A 507 35.63 0.33 14.76
N GLU A 508 35.54 -0.53 13.75
CA GLU A 508 36.37 -1.74 13.63
C GLU A 508 37.29 -1.71 12.41
N ASN A 509 37.24 -0.61 11.62
CA ASN A 509 38.01 -0.44 10.39
C ASN A 509 37.83 -1.60 9.38
N VAL A 510 36.64 -2.22 9.38
CA VAL A 510 36.30 -3.32 8.47
C VAL A 510 36.07 -2.78 7.07
N SER A 511 36.68 -3.41 6.07
CA SER A 511 36.35 -3.15 4.66
C SER A 511 34.98 -3.73 4.36
N VAL A 512 34.00 -2.86 4.16
CA VAL A 512 32.62 -3.26 3.83
C VAL A 512 32.38 -3.40 2.33
N PHE A 513 33.36 -3.09 1.48
CA PHE A 513 33.15 -3.01 0.04
C PHE A 513 32.94 -4.36 -0.63
N GLY A 514 33.66 -5.41 -0.24
CA GLY A 514 33.46 -6.76 -0.78
C GLY A 514 32.10 -7.33 -0.41
N ILE A 515 31.67 -7.12 0.84
CA ILE A 515 30.35 -7.54 1.37
C ILE A 515 29.20 -6.83 0.65
N LEU A 516 29.43 -5.62 0.14
CA LEU A 516 28.43 -4.79 -0.52
C LEU A 516 28.38 -4.94 -2.04
N ALA A 517 29.43 -5.47 -2.66
CA ALA A 517 29.50 -5.71 -4.10
C ALA A 517 28.78 -7.00 -4.53
N GLU A 518 28.82 -8.05 -3.71
CA GLU A 518 28.24 -9.38 -4.02
C GLU A 518 26.69 -9.39 -4.13
N GLY A 519 26.00 -8.30 -3.79
CA GLY A 519 24.54 -8.16 -3.90
C GLY A 519 24.04 -7.12 -4.92
N ASN A 520 24.92 -6.41 -5.62
CA ASN A 520 24.60 -5.15 -6.32
C ASN A 520 24.91 -5.15 -7.83
N GLU A 521 25.24 -6.29 -8.46
CA GLU A 521 25.71 -6.37 -9.86
C GLU A 521 24.69 -5.96 -10.95
N LEU A 522 23.51 -5.42 -10.62
CA LEU A 522 22.46 -5.10 -11.60
C LEU A 522 22.48 -3.69 -12.19
N LEU A 523 23.54 -2.87 -12.03
CA LEU A 523 23.55 -1.52 -12.61
C LEU A 523 24.84 -1.06 -13.33
N ASP A 524 25.84 -1.90 -13.54
CA ASP A 524 27.06 -1.49 -14.27
C ASP A 524 27.07 -1.84 -15.78
N GLN A 525 25.97 -2.35 -16.34
CA GLN A 525 25.85 -2.56 -17.79
C GLN A 525 25.11 -1.39 -18.47
N HIS A 526 25.74 -0.21 -18.51
CA HIS A 526 25.59 0.81 -19.57
C HIS A 526 26.41 2.08 -19.26
N TYR A 527 27.70 1.89 -19.03
CA TYR A 527 28.70 2.91 -19.37
C TYR A 527 29.74 2.20 -20.20
N ASP A 528 29.43 2.00 -21.49
CA ASP A 528 30.43 1.56 -22.44
C ASP A 528 31.52 2.62 -22.57
N ASP A 529 32.74 2.09 -22.53
CA ASP A 529 33.98 2.63 -23.06
C ASP A 529 33.75 3.47 -24.33
N ASP A 530 34.07 4.75 -24.24
CA ASP A 530 34.57 5.51 -25.39
C ASP A 530 35.39 6.71 -24.90
N ASN A 531 36.67 6.48 -24.63
CA ASN A 531 37.77 7.28 -25.19
C ASN A 531 39.12 6.83 -24.65
N ASN A 532 39.72 5.87 -25.35
CA ASN A 532 41.16 5.69 -25.35
C ASN A 532 41.75 6.49 -26.53
N ASN A 533 42.18 7.72 -26.27
CA ASN A 533 43.37 8.35 -26.87
C ASN A 533 43.39 9.84 -26.55
N ASN A 534 44.27 10.25 -25.63
CA ASN A 534 45.32 11.21 -25.96
C ASN A 534 46.25 11.38 -24.76
N ASN A 535 47.54 11.13 -25.02
CA ASN A 535 48.67 11.65 -24.27
C ASN A 535 48.41 13.08 -23.80
N ILE A 536 48.71 13.39 -22.53
CA ILE A 536 49.43 14.59 -22.10
C ILE A 536 49.95 14.37 -20.67
N HIS A 537 51.22 14.73 -20.52
CA HIS A 537 52.13 14.65 -19.39
C HIS A 537 51.59 15.06 -18.00
N ASP A 538 52.00 14.29 -16.99
CA ASP A 538 52.16 14.73 -15.59
C ASP A 538 53.66 14.93 -15.30
N PRO A 539 54.13 16.15 -14.94
CA PRO A 539 55.47 16.33 -14.42
C PRO A 539 55.42 16.82 -12.98
N SER A 540 55.31 15.91 -12.00
CA SER A 540 55.69 16.24 -10.62
C SER A 540 55.99 15.03 -9.75
N ARG A 541 57.18 14.41 -9.91
CA ARG A 541 58.02 13.96 -8.77
C ARG A 541 59.38 13.37 -9.15
N THR A 542 60.40 14.12 -8.74
CA THR A 542 61.60 13.74 -7.97
C THR A 542 62.82 13.05 -8.60
N ARG A 543 63.95 13.73 -8.30
CA ARG A 543 65.32 13.28 -7.95
C ARG A 543 66.29 13.06 -9.11
N ASP A 544 67.27 13.96 -9.21
CA ASP A 544 68.68 13.79 -8.73
C ASP A 544 69.41 12.82 -9.68
N ASP A 545 70.56 13.10 -10.28
CA ASP A 545 71.74 13.80 -9.78
C ASP A 545 72.75 13.96 -10.95
N SER A 546 73.70 14.91 -10.84
CA SER A 546 75.01 14.99 -11.56
C SER A 546 75.02 15.11 -13.11
N SER A 547 75.92 15.80 -13.80
CA SER A 547 76.98 16.78 -13.56
C SER A 547 77.58 17.09 -14.94
N GLU A 548 78.08 18.31 -15.15
CA GLU A 548 79.23 18.71 -16.00
C GLU A 548 79.01 19.93 -16.93
N HIS A 549 79.56 21.04 -16.44
CA HIS A 549 80.44 22.02 -17.09
C HIS A 549 80.15 22.66 -18.47
N ALA A 550 80.21 24.00 -18.40
CA ALA A 550 80.81 24.98 -19.32
C ALA A 550 80.07 25.17 -20.67
N THR A 551 79.83 26.37 -21.20
CA THR A 551 80.66 27.59 -21.21
C THR A 551 79.80 28.77 -21.72
N THR A 552 80.29 29.99 -21.44
CA THR A 552 79.90 31.34 -21.95
C THR A 552 78.59 31.96 -21.48
#